data_AF-A0A376KX81-F1
#
_entry.id   AF-A0A376KX81-F1
#
_cell.length_a   1.000
_cell.length_b   1.000
_cell.length_c   1.000
_cell.angle_alpha   90.00
_cell.angle_beta   90.00
_cell.angle_gamma   90.00
#
_symmetry.space_group_name_H-M   'P 1'
#
loop_
_entity.id
_entity.type
_entity.pdbx_description
1 polymer ?
#
loop_
_entity_poly.entity_id
_entity_poly.type
_entity_poly.pdbx_seq_one_letter_code
_entity_poly.pdbx_strand_id
1 'polypeptide(L)'
;MTQGAVKTTGKRSRAVSAKKKAILSAALDTFSQFGFHGTRLEQIAELAGVSKTNLLYYFPSKEALYIAVLRQILDIWLAPLKAFREDFAPLAAIKRVHPSEAGSLTRLSAGFAPVLYGDAGRRAAVNG
;
A
#
# COMPACT_ATOMS: atom_id res chain seq x y z
N MET A 1 -4.06 -10.45 46.90
CA MET A 1 -5.06 -9.69 46.13
C MET A 1 -4.36 -9.02 44.94
N THR A 2 -4.95 -9.20 43.75
CA THR A 2 -4.81 -8.43 42.48
C THR A 2 -3.43 -8.12 41.89
N GLN A 3 -2.95 -8.98 40.98
CA GLN A 3 -2.22 -8.56 39.78
C GLN A 3 -3.03 -8.94 38.54
N GLY A 4 -3.53 -7.96 37.79
CA GLY A 4 -4.28 -8.23 36.57
C GLY A 4 -4.86 -6.98 35.93
N ALA A 5 -4.02 -6.15 35.28
CA ALA A 5 -4.56 -5.02 34.49
C ALA A 5 -3.71 -4.53 33.29
N VAL A 6 -2.45 -4.95 33.07
CA VAL A 6 -1.56 -4.18 32.16
C VAL A 6 -1.26 -4.84 30.78
N LYS A 7 -1.79 -6.03 30.44
CA LYS A 7 -1.39 -6.74 29.18
C LYS A 7 -2.36 -6.64 27.97
N THR A 8 -3.51 -5.97 28.07
CA THR A 8 -4.58 -6.04 27.04
C THR A 8 -4.50 -4.97 25.95
N THR A 9 -4.03 -3.76 26.25
CA THR A 9 -4.02 -2.63 25.30
C THR A 9 -3.13 -2.88 24.07
N GLY A 10 -1.96 -3.48 24.26
CA GLY A 10 -1.01 -3.77 23.17
C GLY A 10 -1.48 -4.88 22.21
N LYS A 11 -2.19 -5.90 22.71
CA LYS A 11 -2.69 -7.01 21.87
C LYS A 11 -3.80 -6.53 20.93
N ARG A 12 -4.73 -5.72 21.44
CA ARG A 12 -5.83 -5.14 20.65
C ARG A 12 -5.30 -4.19 19.57
N SER A 13 -4.36 -3.30 19.92
CA SER A 13 -3.75 -2.38 18.96
C SER A 13 -3.07 -3.11 17.80
N ARG A 14 -2.29 -4.17 18.08
CA ARG A 14 -1.62 -4.96 17.03
C ARG A 14 -2.63 -5.66 16.10
N ALA A 15 -3.71 -6.21 16.66
CA ALA A 15 -4.76 -6.85 15.87
C ALA A 15 -5.48 -5.85 14.93
N VAL A 16 -5.74 -4.63 15.42
CA VAL A 16 -6.30 -3.52 14.62
C VAL A 16 -5.34 -3.14 13.48
N SER A 17 -4.05 -2.96 13.77
CA SER A 17 -3.04 -2.65 12.75
C SER A 17 -2.90 -3.79 11.72
N ALA A 18 -2.95 -5.05 12.15
CA ALA A 18 -2.87 -6.20 11.26
C ALA A 18 -4.06 -6.25 10.29
N LYS A 19 -5.28 -6.02 10.77
CA LYS A 19 -6.49 -5.94 9.93
C LYS A 19 -6.41 -4.81 8.92
N LYS A 20 -5.99 -3.62 9.36
CA LYS A 20 -5.81 -2.47 8.46
C LYS A 20 -4.80 -2.78 7.34
N LYS A 21 -3.69 -3.46 7.66
CA LYS A 21 -2.68 -3.89 6.68
C LYS A 21 -3.23 -4.94 5.71
N ALA A 22 -3.99 -5.93 6.19
CA ALA A 22 -4.60 -6.94 5.34
C ALA A 22 -5.56 -6.32 4.31
N ILE A 23 -6.41 -5.38 4.77
CA ILE A 23 -7.32 -4.64 3.90
C ILE A 23 -6.56 -3.84 2.85
N LEU A 24 -5.50 -3.12 3.23
CA LEU A 24 -4.70 -2.34 2.28
C LEU A 24 -4.00 -3.21 1.24
N SER A 25 -3.48 -4.38 1.63
CA SER A 25 -2.85 -5.33 0.70
C SER A 25 -3.88 -5.86 -0.30
N ALA A 26 -5.02 -6.34 0.17
CA ALA A 26 -6.09 -6.83 -0.70
C ALA A 26 -6.61 -5.73 -1.65
N ALA A 27 -6.72 -4.50 -1.15
CA ALA A 27 -7.14 -3.35 -1.94
C ALA A 27 -6.12 -3.03 -3.04
N LEU A 28 -4.83 -3.03 -2.73
CA LEU A 28 -3.77 -2.85 -3.73
C LEU A 28 -3.89 -3.89 -4.84
N ASP A 29 -3.95 -5.18 -4.49
CA ASP A 29 -4.03 -6.26 -5.48
C ASP A 29 -5.27 -6.13 -6.37
N THR A 30 -6.41 -5.80 -5.76
CA THR A 30 -7.69 -5.70 -6.49
C THR A 30 -7.74 -4.45 -7.37
N PHE A 31 -7.33 -3.29 -6.85
CA PHE A 31 -7.28 -2.05 -7.64
C PHE A 31 -6.28 -2.12 -8.78
N SER A 32 -5.14 -2.79 -8.59
CA SER A 32 -4.19 -3.05 -9.67
C SER A 32 -4.82 -3.93 -10.75
N GLN A 33 -5.58 -4.97 -10.38
CA GLN A 33 -6.16 -5.87 -11.37
C GLN A 33 -7.31 -5.24 -12.17
N PHE A 34 -8.23 -4.56 -11.49
CA PHE A 34 -9.53 -4.15 -12.04
C PHE A 34 -9.72 -2.62 -12.14
N GLY A 35 -8.75 -1.83 -11.68
CA GLY A 35 -8.89 -0.37 -11.58
C GLY A 35 -9.92 0.06 -10.54
N PHE A 36 -10.07 1.39 -10.37
CA PHE A 36 -10.99 1.95 -9.37
C PHE A 36 -12.46 1.60 -9.63
N HIS A 37 -12.94 1.76 -10.87
CA HIS A 37 -14.34 1.52 -11.22
C HIS A 37 -14.69 0.02 -11.28
N GLY A 38 -13.78 -0.82 -11.76
CA GLY A 38 -13.99 -2.27 -11.85
C GLY A 38 -13.93 -3.01 -10.50
N THR A 39 -13.45 -2.35 -9.45
CA THR A 39 -13.33 -2.94 -8.11
C THR A 39 -14.58 -2.72 -7.26
N ARG A 40 -15.07 -3.80 -6.65
CA ARG A 40 -16.12 -3.79 -5.61
C ARG A 40 -15.51 -3.99 -4.22
N LEU A 41 -16.09 -3.35 -3.20
CA LEU A 41 -15.61 -3.44 -1.82
C LEU A 41 -15.76 -4.85 -1.23
N GLU A 42 -16.76 -5.60 -1.71
CA GLU A 42 -17.02 -6.99 -1.33
C GLU A 42 -15.83 -7.90 -1.71
N GLN A 43 -15.29 -7.72 -2.91
CA GLN A 43 -14.13 -8.49 -3.40
C GLN A 43 -12.89 -8.24 -2.51
N ILE A 44 -12.66 -6.98 -2.15
CA ILE A 44 -11.55 -6.62 -1.24
C ILE A 44 -11.78 -7.22 0.15
N ALA A 45 -12.99 -7.14 0.68
CA ALA A 45 -13.31 -7.65 2.00
C ALA A 45 -13.11 -9.18 2.08
N GLU A 46 -13.57 -9.90 1.05
CA GLU A 46 -13.37 -11.34 0.90
C GLU A 46 -11.87 -11.69 0.85
N LEU A 47 -11.10 -11.03 -0.01
CA LEU A 47 -9.65 -11.26 -0.13
C LEU A 47 -8.89 -10.92 1.17
N ALA A 48 -9.34 -9.90 1.91
CA ALA A 48 -8.77 -9.52 3.19
C ALA A 48 -9.23 -10.40 4.37
N GLY A 49 -10.17 -11.33 4.17
CA GLY A 49 -10.72 -12.17 5.23
C GLY A 49 -11.52 -11.39 6.28
N VAL A 50 -12.21 -10.31 5.88
CA VAL A 50 -13.02 -9.46 6.75
C VAL A 50 -14.43 -9.25 6.17
N SER A 51 -15.39 -8.84 6.99
CA SER A 51 -16.70 -8.43 6.48
C SER A 51 -16.64 -7.02 5.85
N LYS A 52 -17.54 -6.72 4.91
CA LYS A 52 -17.68 -5.37 4.33
C LYS A 52 -17.89 -4.31 5.41
N THR A 53 -18.69 -4.60 6.44
CA THR A 53 -18.88 -3.70 7.58
C THR A 53 -17.59 -3.47 8.35
N ASN A 54 -16.78 -4.51 8.55
CA ASN A 54 -15.47 -4.36 9.20
C ASN A 54 -14.50 -3.56 8.34
N LEU A 55 -14.50 -3.75 7.01
CA LEU A 55 -13.72 -2.91 6.09
C LEU A 55 -14.14 -1.44 6.19
N LEU A 56 -15.44 -1.18 6.09
CA LEU A 56 -16.00 0.19 6.13
C LEU A 56 -15.74 0.91 7.45
N TYR A 57 -15.60 0.16 8.55
CA TYR A 57 -15.14 0.72 9.82
C TYR A 57 -13.72 1.33 9.75
N TYR A 58 -12.81 0.74 8.95
CA TYR A 58 -11.47 1.28 8.75
C TYR A 58 -11.38 2.31 7.62
N PHE A 59 -12.14 2.10 6.55
CA PHE A 59 -12.13 2.92 5.36
C PHE A 59 -13.57 3.20 4.92
N PRO A 60 -14.11 4.39 5.22
CA PRO A 60 -15.56 4.66 5.13
C PRO A 60 -16.11 4.68 3.71
N SER A 61 -15.26 4.69 2.68
CA SER A 61 -15.65 4.60 1.28
C SER A 61 -14.58 3.94 0.42
N LYS A 62 -14.94 3.59 -0.83
CA LYS A 62 -13.99 3.07 -1.83
C LYS A 62 -12.93 4.09 -2.18
N GLU A 63 -13.30 5.37 -2.28
CA GLU A 63 -12.39 6.49 -2.50
C GLU A 63 -11.40 6.62 -1.35
N ALA A 64 -11.86 6.56 -0.09
CA ALA A 64 -11.00 6.64 1.07
C ALA A 64 -9.98 5.49 1.11
N LEU A 65 -10.42 4.28 0.77
CA LEU A 65 -9.54 3.12 0.66
C LEU A 65 -8.52 3.28 -0.48
N TYR A 66 -8.98 3.74 -1.66
CA TYR A 66 -8.13 3.99 -2.82
C TYR A 66 -7.04 5.03 -2.53
N ILE A 67 -7.42 6.17 -1.93
CA ILE A 67 -6.47 7.21 -1.50
C ILE A 67 -5.48 6.65 -0.49
N ALA A 68 -5.92 5.81 0.45
CA ALA A 68 -5.03 5.21 1.44
C ALA A 68 -3.99 4.28 0.80
N VAL A 69 -4.39 3.50 -0.21
CA VAL A 69 -3.47 2.67 -1.01
C VAL A 69 -2.44 3.55 -1.74
N LEU A 70 -2.89 4.60 -2.45
CA LEU A 70 -1.98 5.51 -3.15
C LEU A 70 -0.99 6.20 -2.20
N ARG A 71 -1.48 6.65 -1.03
CA ARG A 71 -0.62 7.25 0.02
C ARG A 71 0.43 6.26 0.52
N GLN A 72 0.05 5.01 0.78
CA GLN A 72 1.00 3.99 1.23
C GLN A 72 2.13 3.79 0.21
N ILE A 73 1.80 3.80 -1.08
CA ILE A 73 2.82 3.63 -2.11
C ILE A 73 3.71 4.86 -2.21
N LEU A 74 3.13 6.06 -2.18
CA LEU A 74 3.90 7.31 -2.13
C LEU A 74 4.83 7.36 -0.91
N ASP A 75 4.39 6.88 0.26
CA ASP A 75 5.24 6.84 1.44
C ASP A 75 6.46 5.94 1.26
N ILE A 76 6.31 4.80 0.56
CA ILE A 76 7.43 3.91 0.23
C ILE A 76 8.37 4.58 -0.77
N TRP A 77 7.81 5.20 -1.81
CA TRP A 77 8.58 5.85 -2.88
C TRP A 77 9.34 7.09 -2.40
N LEU A 78 8.70 7.88 -1.53
CA LEU A 78 9.26 9.11 -0.99
C LEU A 78 10.15 8.86 0.23
N ALA A 79 10.21 7.63 0.79
CA ALA A 79 11.04 7.34 1.96
C ALA A 79 12.53 7.69 1.77
N PRO A 80 13.18 7.39 0.63
CA PRO A 80 14.57 7.79 0.38
C PRO A 80 14.73 9.32 0.31
N LEU A 81 13.76 10.02 -0.29
CA LEU A 81 13.76 11.48 -0.38
C LEU A 81 13.58 12.12 1.00
N LYS A 82 12.69 11.59 1.83
CA LYS A 82 12.48 12.02 3.22
C LYS A 82 13.69 11.74 4.11
N ALA A 83 14.57 10.82 3.72
CA ALA A 83 15.80 10.50 4.43
C ALA A 83 16.98 11.41 4.06
N PHE A 84 16.79 12.38 3.16
CA PHE A 84 17.81 13.37 2.86
C PHE A 84 18.17 14.22 4.09
N ARG A 85 19.45 14.55 4.16
CA ARG A 85 20.04 15.42 5.17
C ARG A 85 20.90 16.47 4.46
N GLU A 86 20.96 17.66 5.02
CA GLU A 86 21.66 18.82 4.45
C GLU A 86 23.18 18.60 4.35
N ASP A 87 23.74 17.68 5.13
CA ASP A 87 25.16 17.31 5.15
C ASP A 87 25.57 16.36 4.02
N PHE A 88 24.63 15.88 3.19
CA PHE A 88 24.98 15.08 2.01
C PHE A 88 25.46 15.95 0.86
N ALA A 89 26.60 15.59 0.26
CA ALA A 89 27.02 16.14 -1.02
C ALA A 89 25.89 15.96 -2.07
N PRO A 90 25.42 17.01 -2.76
CA PRO A 90 24.22 16.95 -3.61
C PRO A 90 24.21 15.81 -4.63
N LEU A 91 25.35 15.51 -5.25
CA LEU A 91 25.48 14.39 -6.19
C LEU A 91 25.45 13.02 -5.51
N ALA A 92 25.99 12.89 -4.30
CA ALA A 92 25.90 11.66 -3.50
C ALA A 92 24.46 11.41 -3.02
N ALA A 93 23.75 12.48 -2.71
CA ALA A 93 22.33 12.47 -2.38
C ALA A 93 21.48 11.96 -3.56
N ILE A 94 21.61 12.56 -4.75
CA ILE A 94 20.85 12.15 -5.94
C ILE A 94 21.15 10.70 -6.34
N LYS A 95 22.42 10.26 -6.27
CA LYS A 95 22.80 8.87 -6.54
C LYS A 95 22.20 7.86 -5.56
N ARG A 96 21.85 8.29 -4.34
CA ARG A 96 21.23 7.45 -3.31
C ARG A 96 19.71 7.38 -3.43
N VAL A 97 19.10 8.40 -4.04
CA VAL A 97 17.69 8.38 -4.49
C VAL A 97 17.54 7.62 -5.78
N HIS A 98 18.56 7.65 -6.64
CA HIS A 98 18.66 6.71 -7.73
C HIS A 98 18.66 5.30 -7.14
N PRO A 99 17.69 4.46 -7.49
CA PRO A 99 17.72 3.06 -7.11
C PRO A 99 18.89 2.45 -7.89
N SER A 100 20.06 2.44 -7.27
CA SER A 100 21.19 1.66 -7.73
C SER A 100 20.76 0.19 -7.64
N GLU A 101 20.45 -0.35 -8.82
CA GLU A 101 20.26 -1.77 -9.12
C GLU A 101 18.84 -2.36 -8.97
N ALA A 102 18.12 -2.35 -10.10
CA ALA A 102 17.53 -3.51 -10.78
C ALA A 102 16.61 -4.53 -10.04
N GLY A 103 16.20 -4.32 -8.79
CA GLY A 103 15.30 -5.27 -8.08
C GLY A 103 13.99 -4.68 -7.55
N SER A 104 13.99 -3.38 -7.25
CA SER A 104 12.89 -2.72 -6.53
C SER A 104 11.96 -1.94 -7.47
N LEU A 105 12.50 -1.29 -8.50
CA LEU A 105 11.68 -0.62 -9.52
C LEU A 105 10.98 -1.59 -10.46
N THR A 106 11.53 -2.78 -10.74
CA THR A 106 10.88 -3.78 -11.61
C THR A 106 9.65 -4.38 -10.94
N ARG A 107 9.70 -4.63 -9.62
CA ARG A 107 8.53 -5.07 -8.84
C ARG A 107 7.52 -3.96 -8.64
N LEU A 108 7.99 -2.74 -8.41
CA LEU A 108 7.10 -1.59 -8.21
C LEU A 108 6.46 -1.16 -9.54
N SER A 109 7.19 -1.03 -10.65
CA SER A 109 6.64 -0.69 -11.97
C SER A 109 5.67 -1.75 -12.48
N ALA A 110 5.95 -3.04 -12.27
CA ALA A 110 5.02 -4.13 -12.62
C ALA A 110 3.74 -4.08 -11.78
N GLY A 111 3.81 -3.69 -10.50
CA GLY A 111 2.64 -3.50 -9.63
C GLY A 111 1.91 -2.17 -9.85
N PHE A 112 2.56 -1.16 -10.44
CA PHE A 112 2.04 0.20 -10.65
C PHE A 112 1.48 0.43 -12.05
N ALA A 113 1.99 -0.25 -13.08
CA ALA A 113 1.51 -0.13 -14.45
C ALA A 113 0.00 -0.37 -14.58
N PRO A 114 -0.62 -1.36 -13.89
CA PRO A 114 -2.05 -1.56 -13.96
C PRO A 114 -2.87 -0.43 -13.30
N VAL A 115 -2.32 0.20 -12.25
CA VAL A 115 -2.97 1.31 -11.51
C VAL A 115 -2.86 2.63 -12.27
N LEU A 116 -1.72 2.91 -12.89
CA LEU A 116 -1.49 4.17 -13.60
C LEU A 116 -1.98 4.17 -15.06
N TYR A 117 -1.91 3.04 -15.76
CA TYR A 117 -2.19 2.98 -17.19
C TYR A 117 -3.51 2.25 -17.53
N GLY A 118 -4.22 1.71 -16.53
CA GLY A 118 -5.44 0.92 -16.77
C GLY A 118 -5.20 -0.25 -17.74
N ASP A 119 -6.26 -0.75 -18.36
CA ASP A 119 -6.20 -1.93 -19.24
C ASP A 119 -5.29 -1.74 -20.48
N ALA A 120 -5.00 -0.49 -20.85
CA ALA A 120 -4.10 -0.15 -21.95
C ALA A 120 -2.61 -0.40 -21.63
N GLY A 121 -2.20 -0.25 -20.36
CA GLY A 121 -0.82 -0.49 -19.93
C GLY A 121 -0.41 -1.96 -19.92
N ARG A 122 -1.37 -2.88 -19.76
CA ARG A 122 -1.15 -4.33 -19.74
C ARG A 122 -0.56 -4.85 -21.06
N ARG A 123 -1.01 -4.33 -22.21
CA ARG A 123 -0.56 -4.78 -23.53
C ARG A 123 0.85 -4.32 -23.88
N ALA A 124 1.26 -3.17 -23.35
CA ALA A 124 2.60 -2.62 -23.59
C ALA A 124 3.67 -3.27 -22.72
N ALA A 125 3.35 -3.67 -21.48
CA ALA A 125 4.32 -4.25 -20.55
C ALA A 125 4.61 -5.76 -20.76
N VAL A 126 3.76 -6.49 -21.49
CA VAL A 126 3.92 -7.94 -21.75
C VAL A 126 4.67 -8.23 -23.06
N ASN A 127 4.81 -7.24 -23.94
CA ASN A 127 5.42 -7.39 -25.27
C ASN A 127 6.71 -6.56 -25.46
N GLY A 128 7.35 -6.13 -24.36
CA GLY A 128 8.56 -5.29 -24.38
C GLY A 128 9.71 -5.92 -23.62
#